data_AF-A0AAV9B849-F1
#
_entry.id   AF-A0AAV9B849-F1
#
_cell.length_a   1.000
_cell.length_b   1.000
_cell.length_c   1.000
_cell.angle_alpha   90.00
_cell.angle_beta   90.00
_cell.angle_gamma   90.00
#
_symmetry.space_group_name_H-M   'P 1'
#
loop_
_entity.id
_entity.type
_entity.pdbx_description
1 polymer ?
#
loop_
_entity_poly.entity_id
_entity_poly.type
_entity_poly.pdbx_seq_one_letter_code
_entity_poly.pdbx_strand_id
1 'polypeptide(L)'
;MVNGGCMVLTLLGRRSSDPFSDECCQPFKLLSDALFDMVSEGLVDESKADSYDLPIYTPTLQELRAVVETEGCFDIDREETFEVNWDAMEDADHFYYNRSLSGILAAKILRVVF
;
A
#
# COMPACT_ATOMS: atom_id res chain seq x y z
N MET A 1 8.37 14.82 21.25
CA MET A 1 7.90 13.93 22.34
C MET A 1 8.36 14.48 23.68
N VAL A 2 7.82 13.97 24.80
CA VAL A 2 8.43 14.19 26.12
C VAL A 2 9.75 13.42 26.22
N ASN A 3 10.66 13.88 27.09
CA ASN A 3 11.94 13.19 27.30
C ASN A 3 11.70 11.74 27.76
N GLY A 4 12.30 10.77 27.08
CA GLY A 4 12.10 9.34 27.32
C GLY A 4 10.77 8.76 26.79
N GLY A 5 10.00 9.51 26.00
CA GLY A 5 8.81 8.98 25.33
C GLY A 5 9.15 8.00 24.20
N CYS A 6 8.26 7.06 23.92
CA CYS A 6 8.39 6.09 22.82
C CYS A 6 7.29 6.29 21.78
N MET A 7 7.60 5.89 20.53
CA MET A 7 6.66 5.87 19.42
C MET A 7 6.69 4.49 18.77
N VAL A 8 5.52 3.98 18.37
CA VAL A 8 5.39 2.76 17.56
C VAL A 8 4.70 3.17 16.26
N LEU A 9 5.35 2.90 15.13
CA LEU A 9 4.85 3.22 13.80
C LEU A 9 4.67 1.94 12.99
N THR A 10 3.50 1.80 12.37
CA THR A 10 3.21 0.74 11.40
C THR A 10 2.85 1.42 10.09
N LEU A 11 3.61 1.13 9.04
CA LEU A 11 3.45 1.73 7.71
C LEU A 11 3.34 0.63 6.66
N LEU A 12 2.63 0.92 5.57
CA LEU A 12 2.69 0.08 4.38
C LEU A 12 4.08 0.24 3.75
N GLY A 13 4.82 -0.85 3.67
CA GLY A 13 6.20 -0.87 3.14
C GLY A 13 6.39 -1.94 2.07
N ARG A 14 7.62 -2.04 1.59
CA ARG A 14 8.04 -3.06 0.61
C ARG A 14 9.37 -3.68 1.00
N ARG A 15 9.62 -4.92 0.55
CA ARG A 15 10.90 -5.61 0.78
C ARG A 15 11.84 -5.44 -0.39
N SER A 16 11.28 -5.50 -1.60
CA SER A 16 12.02 -5.24 -2.82
C SER A 16 12.62 -3.83 -2.83
N SER A 17 13.88 -3.71 -3.25
CA SER A 17 14.52 -2.43 -3.53
C SER A 17 14.00 -1.78 -4.81
N ASP A 18 13.37 -2.54 -5.71
CA ASP A 18 12.67 -2.02 -6.88
C ASP A 18 11.31 -1.41 -6.48
N PRO A 19 11.09 -0.10 -6.68
CA PRO A 19 9.84 0.57 -6.31
C PRO A 19 8.64 0.14 -7.17
N PHE A 20 8.88 -0.49 -8.32
CA PHE A 20 7.84 -0.98 -9.22
C PHE A 20 7.56 -2.47 -9.05
N SER A 21 8.04 -3.10 -7.97
CA SER A 21 7.79 -4.50 -7.72
C SER A 21 6.31 -4.79 -7.47
N ASP A 22 5.90 -6.01 -7.79
CA ASP A 22 4.52 -6.47 -7.57
C ASP A 22 4.10 -6.37 -6.09
N GLU A 23 5.03 -6.50 -5.13
CA GLU A 23 4.77 -6.38 -3.68
C GLU A 23 4.06 -5.07 -3.30
N CYS A 24 4.41 -3.96 -3.95
CA CYS A 24 3.86 -2.64 -3.68
C CYS A 24 2.62 -2.35 -4.55
N CYS A 25 2.67 -2.77 -5.81
CA CYS A 25 1.84 -2.17 -6.85
C CYS A 25 0.60 -2.97 -7.22
N GLN A 26 0.43 -4.24 -6.79
CA GLN A 26 -0.66 -5.09 -7.30
C GLN A 26 -2.07 -4.46 -7.20
N PRO A 27 -2.53 -3.93 -6.05
CA PRO A 27 -3.88 -3.36 -5.96
C PRO A 27 -4.04 -2.07 -6.79
N PHE A 28 -2.99 -1.25 -6.83
CA PHE A 28 -2.98 0.00 -7.60
C PHE A 28 -2.92 -0.26 -9.10
N LYS A 29 -2.27 -1.36 -9.52
CA LYS A 29 -2.28 -1.83 -10.90
C LYS A 29 -3.70 -2.18 -11.36
N LEU A 30 -4.46 -2.91 -10.55
CA LEU A 30 -5.87 -3.21 -10.88
C LEU A 30 -6.74 -1.94 -10.97
N LEU A 31 -6.49 -0.96 -10.10
CA LEU A 31 -7.16 0.34 -10.18
C LEU A 31 -6.76 1.10 -11.46
N SER A 32 -5.48 1.08 -11.83
CA SER A 32 -4.97 1.66 -13.06
C SER A 32 -5.58 0.99 -14.29
N ASP A 33 -5.62 -0.34 -14.34
CA ASP A 33 -6.23 -1.09 -15.44
C ASP A 33 -7.70 -0.68 -15.62
N ALA A 34 -8.48 -0.64 -14.52
CA ALA A 34 -9.87 -0.20 -14.55
C ALA A 34 -10.03 1.27 -15.00
N LEU A 35 -9.09 2.14 -14.65
CA LEU A 35 -9.07 3.53 -15.09
C LEU A 35 -8.80 3.63 -16.61
N PHE A 36 -7.84 2.89 -17.14
CA PHE A 36 -7.53 2.87 -18.57
C PHE A 36 -8.61 2.18 -19.41
N ASP A 37 -9.32 1.20 -18.87
CA ASP A 37 -10.53 0.65 -19.49
C ASP A 37 -11.58 1.77 -19.69
N MET A 38 -11.83 2.60 -18.67
CA MET A 38 -12.74 3.75 -18.77
C MET A 38 -12.26 4.82 -19.78
N VAL A 39 -10.95 4.99 -19.96
CA VAL A 39 -10.39 5.84 -21.03
C VAL A 39 -10.70 5.25 -22.41
N SER A 40 -10.50 3.94 -22.58
CA SER A 40 -10.78 3.25 -23.84
C SER A 40 -12.27 3.31 -24.24
N GLU A 41 -13.16 3.32 -23.25
CA GLU A 41 -14.60 3.52 -23.43
C GLU A 41 -15.01 4.98 -23.66
N GLY A 42 -14.08 5.93 -23.55
CA GLY A 42 -14.33 7.37 -23.70
C GLY A 42 -15.05 8.00 -22.51
N LEU A 43 -15.09 7.32 -21.36
CA LEU A 43 -15.70 7.83 -20.12
C LEU A 43 -14.76 8.78 -19.37
N VAL A 44 -13.45 8.61 -19.54
CA VAL A 44 -12.40 9.43 -18.93
C VAL A 44 -11.48 9.95 -20.04
N ASP A 45 -11.06 11.20 -19.90
CA ASP A 45 -10.07 11.80 -20.79
C ASP A 45 -8.67 11.24 -20.47
N GLU A 46 -7.95 10.79 -21.50
CA GLU A 46 -6.60 10.21 -21.36
C GLU A 46 -5.64 11.16 -20.63
N SER A 47 -5.68 12.46 -20.93
CA SER A 47 -4.80 13.44 -20.25
C SER A 47 -5.08 13.56 -18.75
N LYS A 48 -6.32 13.30 -18.33
CA LYS A 48 -6.69 13.28 -16.91
C LYS A 48 -6.19 12.02 -16.23
N ALA A 49 -6.33 10.86 -16.89
CA ALA A 49 -5.82 9.60 -16.38
C ALA A 49 -4.29 9.63 -16.25
N ASP A 50 -3.58 10.14 -17.26
CA ASP A 50 -2.12 10.28 -17.24
C ASP A 50 -1.61 11.25 -16.17
N SER A 51 -2.40 12.28 -15.83
CA SER A 51 -2.05 13.25 -14.79
C SER A 51 -2.39 12.79 -13.37
N TYR A 52 -3.04 11.63 -13.24
CA TYR A 52 -3.55 11.16 -11.95
C TYR A 52 -2.54 10.24 -11.27
N ASP A 53 -1.76 10.82 -10.36
CA ASP A 53 -0.86 10.08 -9.47
C ASP A 53 -1.51 9.80 -8.10
N LEU A 54 -1.31 8.59 -7.58
CA LEU A 54 -1.72 8.25 -6.22
C LEU A 54 -0.70 8.80 -5.21
N PRO A 55 -1.14 9.52 -4.15
CA PRO A 55 -0.23 10.07 -3.14
C PRO A 55 0.21 9.01 -2.11
N ILE A 56 0.60 7.82 -2.58
CA ILE A 56 1.06 6.71 -1.76
C ILE A 56 2.48 6.34 -2.15
N TYR A 57 3.32 6.17 -1.15
CA TYR A 57 4.66 5.64 -1.28
C TYR A 57 4.89 4.54 -0.25
N THR A 58 5.46 3.41 -0.69
CA THR A 58 5.82 2.31 0.20
C THR A 58 7.34 2.29 0.38
N PRO A 59 7.87 2.74 1.52
CA PRO A 59 9.30 2.71 1.76
C PRO A 59 9.78 1.28 2.01
N THR A 60 11.03 1.03 1.67
CA THR A 60 11.80 -0.07 2.25
C THR A 60 12.18 0.25 3.70
N LEU A 61 12.47 -0.80 4.48
CA LEU A 61 12.97 -0.60 5.84
C LEU A 61 14.28 0.20 5.87
N GLN A 62 15.12 0.04 4.85
CA GLN A 62 16.35 0.81 4.70
C GLN A 62 16.09 2.31 4.46
N GLU A 63 15.14 2.66 3.58
CA GLU A 63 14.74 4.06 3.34
C GLU A 63 14.19 4.70 4.61
N LEU A 64 13.35 3.97 5.35
CA LEU A 64 12.80 4.44 6.61
C LEU A 64 13.88 4.70 7.65
N ARG A 65 14.81 3.75 7.83
CA ARG A 65 15.96 3.90 8.74
C ARG A 65 16.80 5.11 8.36
N ALA A 66 17.12 5.27 7.07
CA ALA A 66 17.91 6.40 6.60
C ALA A 66 17.27 7.76 6.95
N VAL A 67 15.94 7.87 6.86
CA VAL A 67 15.22 9.09 7.26
C VAL A 67 15.32 9.34 8.76
N VAL A 68 15.10 8.32 9.59
CA VAL A 68 15.19 8.45 11.05
C VAL A 68 16.60 8.85 11.49
N GLU A 69 17.62 8.19 10.94
CA GLU A 69 19.03 8.51 11.24
C GLU A 69 19.43 9.91 10.76
N THR A 70 18.91 10.34 9.60
CA THR A 70 19.18 11.69 9.07
C THR A 70 18.52 12.77 9.91
N GLU A 71 17.32 12.51 10.44
CA GLU A 71 16.57 13.44 11.26
C GLU A 71 17.17 13.55 12.68
N GLY A 72 17.60 12.43 13.26
CA GLY A 72 18.45 12.39 14.45
C GLY A 72 17.76 12.73 15.78
N CYS A 73 16.43 12.91 15.82
CA CYS A 73 15.69 13.12 17.07
C CYS A 73 15.20 11.82 17.73
N PHE A 74 15.31 10.68 17.04
CA PHE A 74 14.83 9.39 17.53
C PHE A 74 15.90 8.31 17.39
N ASP A 75 15.99 7.47 18.42
CA ASP A 75 16.72 6.20 18.36
C ASP A 75 15.76 5.07 17.94
N ILE A 76 16.24 4.14 17.13
CA ILE A 76 15.47 2.96 16.70
C ILE A 76 15.69 1.84 17.72
N ASP A 77 14.65 1.49 18.48
CA ASP A 77 14.68 0.36 19.43
C ASP A 77 14.45 -0.99 18.75
N ARG A 78 13.42 -1.06 17.88
CA ARG A 78 13.09 -2.25 17.09
C ARG A 78 12.51 -1.84 15.74
N GLU A 79 12.86 -2.61 14.73
CA GLU A 79 12.25 -2.52 13.41
C GLU A 79 11.98 -3.93 12.87
N GLU A 80 10.88 -4.08 12.15
CA GLU A 80 10.49 -5.35 11.53
C GLU A 80 9.62 -5.10 10.31
N THR A 81 9.60 -6.08 9.41
CA THR A 81 8.67 -6.13 8.28
C THR A 81 7.92 -7.44 8.36
N PHE A 82 6.61 -7.38 8.19
CA PHE A 82 5.72 -8.52 8.14
C PHE A 82 4.72 -8.34 7.00
N GLU A 83 4.18 -9.45 6.52
CA GLU A 83 3.24 -9.49 5.41
C GLU A 83 1.81 -9.61 5.94
N VAL A 84 0.88 -8.94 5.26
CA VAL A 84 -0.56 -8.98 5.57
C VAL A 84 -1.35 -9.25 4.29
N ASN A 85 -2.46 -9.97 4.41
CA ASN A 85 -3.38 -10.17 3.29
C ASN A 85 -4.14 -8.89 2.96
N TRP A 86 -4.36 -8.65 1.67
CA TRP A 86 -5.08 -7.48 1.17
C TRP A 86 -6.59 -7.57 1.35
N ASP A 87 -7.15 -8.78 1.30
CA ASP A 87 -8.49 -9.01 1.80
C ASP A 87 -8.40 -9.16 3.32
N ALA A 88 -9.11 -8.30 4.05
CA ALA A 88 -9.22 -8.34 5.52
C ALA A 88 -9.92 -9.61 6.06
N MET A 89 -9.87 -10.70 5.30
CA MET A 89 -10.36 -12.01 5.65
C MET A 89 -9.28 -12.68 6.51
N GLU A 90 -9.34 -12.42 7.82
CA GLU A 90 -8.62 -13.21 8.81
C GLU A 90 -9.06 -14.67 8.70
N ASP A 91 -8.12 -15.59 8.45
CA ASP A 91 -8.20 -17.04 8.60
C ASP A 91 -9.62 -17.63 8.68
N ALA A 92 -10.45 -17.31 7.69
CA ALA A 92 -11.76 -17.93 7.56
C ALA A 92 -11.47 -19.36 7.17
N ASP A 93 -11.87 -20.31 8.02
CA ASP A 93 -11.77 -21.76 7.80
C ASP A 93 -11.72 -22.07 6.30
N HIS A 94 -10.65 -22.72 5.87
CA HIS A 94 -10.21 -22.99 4.47
C HIS A 94 -11.30 -23.48 3.48
N PHE A 95 -12.54 -23.68 3.93
CA PHE A 95 -13.70 -24.13 3.18
C PHE A 95 -14.51 -23.03 2.49
N TYR A 96 -14.21 -21.73 2.68
CA TYR A 96 -14.97 -20.64 2.04
C TYR A 96 -14.10 -19.52 1.43
N TYR A 97 -12.95 -19.87 0.84
CA TYR A 97 -12.22 -18.93 -0.02
C TYR A 97 -13.06 -18.57 -1.25
N ASN A 98 -13.82 -17.50 -1.15
CA ASN A 98 -14.62 -16.98 -2.26
C ASN A 98 -13.86 -15.84 -2.92
N ARG A 99 -13.26 -16.13 -4.08
CA ARG A 99 -12.52 -15.15 -4.90
C ARG A 99 -13.33 -13.88 -5.20
N SER A 100 -14.65 -14.00 -5.33
CA SER A 100 -15.55 -12.87 -5.54
C SER A 100 -15.64 -11.99 -4.29
N LEU A 101 -15.74 -12.59 -3.10
CA LEU A 101 -15.77 -11.85 -1.84
C LEU A 101 -14.46 -11.11 -1.58
N SER A 102 -13.33 -11.77 -1.82
CA SER A 102 -11.98 -11.17 -1.72
C SER A 102 -11.87 -9.92 -2.60
N GLY A 103 -12.26 -10.01 -3.88
CA GLY A 103 -12.27 -8.87 -4.80
C GLY A 103 -13.18 -7.73 -4.34
N ILE A 104 -14.37 -8.04 -3.81
CA ILE A 104 -15.30 -7.02 -3.26
C ILE A 104 -14.69 -6.31 -2.04
N LEU A 105 -14.04 -7.04 -1.13
CA LEU A 105 -13.45 -6.45 0.07
C LEU A 105 -12.25 -5.57 -0.28
N ALA A 106 -11.34 -6.05 -1.14
CA ALA A 106 -10.19 -5.26 -1.60
C ALA A 106 -10.65 -3.97 -2.31
N ALA A 107 -11.64 -4.06 -3.21
CA ALA A 107 -12.20 -2.89 -3.89
C ALA A 107 -12.88 -1.90 -2.91
N LYS A 108 -13.58 -2.40 -1.90
CA LYS A 108 -14.17 -1.56 -0.85
C LYS A 108 -13.12 -0.84 -0.01
N ILE A 109 -12.01 -1.50 0.33
CA ILE A 109 -10.91 -0.90 1.07
C ILE A 109 -10.29 0.24 0.24
N LEU A 110 -9.94 -0.03 -1.03
CA LEU A 110 -9.37 1.00 -1.91
C LEU A 110 -10.31 2.20 -2.08
N ARG A 111 -11.62 1.98 -2.26
CA ARG A 111 -12.63 3.04 -2.38
C ARG A 111 -12.75 3.93 -1.15
N VAL A 112 -12.41 3.45 0.04
CA VAL A 112 -12.45 4.27 1.26
C VAL A 112 -11.19 5.13 1.37
N VAL A 113 -10.07 4.67 0.82
CA VAL A 113 -8.78 5.35 0.87
C VAL A 113 -8.68 6.45 -0.19
N PHE A 114 -9.33 6.30 -1.35
CA PHE A 114 -9.33 7.24 -2.48
C PHE A 114 -10.75 7.52 -2.98
#